data_AF-A0A2S6IVD8-F1
#
_entry.id   AF-A0A2S6IVD8-F1
#
_cell.length_a   1.000
_cell.length_b   1.000
_cell.length_c   1.000
_cell.angle_alpha   90.00
_cell.angle_beta   90.00
_cell.angle_gamma   90.00
#
_symmetry.space_group_name_H-M   'P 1'
#
loop_
_entity.id
_entity.type
_entity.pdbx_description
1 polymer ?
#
loop_
_entity_poly.entity_id
_entity_poly.type
_entity_poly.pdbx_seq_one_letter_code
_entity_poly.pdbx_strand_id
1 'polypeptide(L)' 'MHSRAIIDQAQGVLVVQFRCTPEDASPHLVELSQHSNRKLRNPAADVVASAVRG' A
#
# COMPACT_ATOMS: atom_id res chain seq x y z
N MET A 1 5.68 15.63 0.70
CA MET A 1 4.44 15.37 -0.06
C MET A 1 4.45 14.05 -0.85
N HIS A 2 5.50 13.73 -1.63
CA HIS A 2 5.51 12.53 -2.49
C HIS A 2 5.21 11.20 -1.80
N SER A 3 5.74 10.96 -0.59
CA SER A 3 5.50 9.68 0.11
C SER A 3 4.08 9.51 0.63
N ARG A 4 3.36 10.60 0.94
CA ARG A 4 1.97 10.49 1.41
C ARG A 4 1.04 10.08 0.27
N ALA A 5 1.21 10.72 -0.88
CA ALA A 5 0.42 10.42 -2.08
C ALA A 5 0.53 8.94 -2.52
N ILE A 6 1.73 8.37 -2.53
CA ILE A 6 1.90 6.96 -2.95
C ILE A 6 1.33 5.97 -1.92
N ILE A 7 1.38 6.30 -0.63
CA ILE A 7 0.77 5.48 0.42
C ILE A 7 -0.75 5.50 0.29
N ASP A 8 -1.34 6.67 0.07
CA ASP A 8 -2.80 6.82 -0.08
C ASP A 8 -3.31 6.07 -1.31
N GLN A 9 -2.56 6.12 -2.43
CA GLN A 9 -2.87 5.33 -3.63
C GLN A 9 -2.79 3.82 -3.35
N ALA A 10 -1.73 3.37 -2.68
CA ALA A 10 -1.59 1.96 -2.32
C ALA A 10 -2.74 1.48 -1.43
N GLN A 11 -3.16 2.28 -0.45
CA GLN A 11 -4.34 1.97 0.37
C GLN A 11 -5.61 1.82 -0.48
N GLY A 12 -5.84 2.72 -1.44
CA GLY A 12 -6.98 2.62 -2.37
C GLY A 12 -6.95 1.34 -3.21
N VAL A 13 -5.76 0.92 -3.67
CA VAL A 13 -5.57 -0.36 -4.38
C VAL A 13 -5.96 -1.54 -3.49
N LEU A 14 -5.47 -1.58 -2.24
CA LEU A 14 -5.76 -2.68 -1.32
C LEU A 14 -7.24 -2.75 -0.94
N VAL A 15 -7.91 -1.62 -0.76
CA VAL A 15 -9.37 -1.56 -0.51
C VAL A 15 -10.15 -2.26 -1.62
N VAL A 16 -9.81 -2.00 -2.87
CA VAL A 16 -10.47 -2.63 -4.03
C VAL A 16 -10.12 -4.12 -4.12
N GLN A 17 -8.85 -4.47 -3.97
CA GLN A 17 -8.38 -5.86 -4.11
C GLN A 17 -8.92 -6.78 -3.01
N PHE A 18 -8.97 -6.30 -1.77
CA PHE A 18 -9.39 -7.09 -0.60
C PHE A 18 -10.84 -6.88 -0.21
N ARG A 19 -11.56 -5.95 -0.86
CA ARG A 19 -12.95 -5.58 -0.53
C ARG A 19 -13.10 -5.23 0.96
N CYS A 20 -12.13 -4.48 1.49
CA CYS A 20 -12.06 -4.08 2.89
C CYS A 20 -12.25 -2.56 3.05
N THR A 21 -12.21 -2.08 4.30
CA THR A 21 -12.25 -0.64 4.58
C THR A 21 -10.85 -0.01 4.46
N PRO A 22 -10.76 1.32 4.26
CA PRO A 22 -9.46 2.03 4.29
C PRO A 22 -8.71 1.84 5.60
N GLU A 23 -9.43 1.72 6.72
CA GLU A 23 -8.89 1.45 8.05
C GLU A 23 -8.22 0.07 8.11
N ASP A 24 -8.82 -0.94 7.47
CA ASP A 24 -8.28 -2.30 7.37
C ASP A 24 -7.10 -2.41 6.38
N ALA A 25 -7.03 -1.52 5.39
CA ALA A 25 -5.97 -1.54 4.37
C ALA A 25 -4.61 -1.03 4.89
N SER A 26 -4.61 -0.06 5.83
CA SER A 26 -3.38 0.54 6.37
C SER A 26 -2.47 -0.47 7.08
N PRO A 27 -2.99 -1.34 7.98
CA PRO A 27 -2.20 -2.38 8.63
C PRO A 27 -1.43 -3.28 7.68
N HIS A 28 -1.99 -3.62 6.51
CA HIS A 28 -1.31 -4.47 5.53
C HIS A 28 -0.01 -3.84 4.99
N LEU A 29 -0.02 -2.53 4.71
CA LEU A 29 1.21 -1.84 4.28
C LEU A 29 2.24 -1.79 5.40
N VAL A 30 1.80 -1.57 6.64
CA VAL A 30 2.67 -1.55 7.83
C VAL A 30 3.30 -2.92 8.04
N GLU A 31 2.50 -3.99 7.95
CA GLU A 31 2.95 -5.37 8.05
C GLU A 31 3.97 -5.72 6.95
N LEU A 32 3.71 -5.35 5.69
CA LEU A 32 4.68 -5.52 4.59
C LEU A 32 5.99 -4.75 4.86
N SER A 33 5.89 -3.52 5.37
CA SER A 33 7.03 -2.67 5.68
C SER A 33 7.89 -3.26 6.80
N GLN A 34 7.25 -3.81 7.84
CA GLN A 34 7.93 -4.48 8.95
C GLN A 34 8.61 -5.77 8.50
N HIS A 35 7.90 -6.65 7.80
CA HIS A 35 8.45 -7.92 7.30
C HIS A 35 9.62 -7.71 6.33
N SER A 36 9.55 -6.67 5.49
CA SER A 36 10.61 -6.38 4.52
C SER A 36 11.71 -5.47 5.05
N ASN A 37 11.58 -4.93 6.27
CA ASN A 37 12.47 -3.91 6.84
C ASN A 37 12.77 -2.76 5.86
N ARG A 38 11.76 -2.35 5.09
CA ARG A 38 11.83 -1.25 4.11
C ARG A 38 10.92 -0.13 4.57
N LYS A 39 11.28 1.11 4.22
CA LYS A 39 10.43 2.27 4.49
C LYS A 39 9.06 2.08 3.83
N LEU A 40 7.96 2.34 4.55
CA LEU A 40 6.56 2.10 4.14
C LEU A 40 6.20 2.54 2.70
N ARG A 41 6.78 3.64 2.22
CA ARG A 41 6.62 4.13 0.84
C ARG A 41 7.08 3.15 -0.25
N ASN A 42 8.00 2.23 0.07
CA ASN A 42 8.55 1.25 -0.85
C ASN A 42 7.54 0.13 -1.15
N PRO A 43 7.01 -0.62 -0.16
CA PRO A 43 5.95 -1.59 -0.43
C PRO A 43 4.68 -0.92 -0.96
N ALA A 44 4.37 0.32 -0.57
CA ALA A 44 3.28 1.08 -1.18
C ALA A 44 3.49 1.29 -2.70
N ALA A 45 4.69 1.67 -3.12
CA ALA A 45 5.02 1.78 -4.54
C ALA A 45 4.93 0.44 -5.26
N ASP A 46 5.36 -0.66 -4.62
CA ASP A 46 5.29 -2.00 -5.19
C ASP A 46 3.82 -2.44 -5.43
N VAL A 47 2.92 -2.12 -4.50
CA VAL A 47 1.46 -2.36 -4.61
C VAL A 47 0.84 -1.54 -5.73
N VAL A 48 1.14 -0.24 -5.83
CA VAL A 48 0.62 0.59 -6.93
C VAL A 48 1.15 0.09 -8.27
N ALA A 49 2.43 -0.26 -8.33
CA ALA A 49 3.04 -0.74 -9.56
C ALA A 49 2.50 -2.11 -9.99
N SER A 50 2.10 -3.00 -9.06
CA SER A 50 1.45 -4.27 -9.42
C SER A 50 0.06 -4.04 -10.01
N ALA A 51 -0.70 -3.08 -9.47
CA ALA A 51 -2.03 -2.74 -9.98
C ALA A 51 -2.00 -2.09 -11.37
N VAL A 52 -0.92 -1.40 -11.73
CA VAL A 52 -0.75 -0.81 -13.09
C VAL A 52 -0.34 -1.86 -14.13
N ARG A 53 0.28 -2.96 -13.69
CA ARG A 53 0.78 -4.02 -14.59
C ARG A 53 -0.23 -5.13 -14.88
N GLY A 54 -1.24 -5.30 -14.01
CA GLY A 54 -2.35 -6.25 -14.20
C GLY A 54 -3.44 -5.66 -15.07
#